data_AF-S7R699-F1
#
_entry.id   AF-S7R699-F1
#
_cell.length_a   1.000
_cell.length_b   1.000
_cell.length_c   1.000
_cell.angle_alpha   90.00
_cell.angle_beta   90.00
_cell.angle_gamma   90.00
#
_symmetry.space_group_name_H-M   'P 1'
#
loop_
_entity.id
_entity.type
_entity.pdbx_description
1 polymer ?
#
loop_
_entity_poly.entity_id
_entity_poly.type
_entity_poly.pdbx_seq_one_letter_code
_entity_poly.pdbx_strand_id
1 'polypeptide(L)' 'PRYLGPLITVSRNRGGAYILAELNGTLFDRPFAAFRVIPYLARKSITLPEDFT' A
#
# COMPACT_ATOMS: atom_id res chain seq x y z
N PRO A 1 -15.71 5.64 -9.65
CA PRO A 1 -14.47 5.95 -8.91
C PRO A 1 -13.29 5.25 -9.59
N ARG A 2 -12.12 5.90 -9.72
CA ARG A 2 -10.90 5.29 -10.28
C ARG A 2 -9.85 5.19 -9.16
N TYR A 3 -9.58 3.97 -8.71
CA TYR A 3 -8.52 3.69 -7.74
C TYR A 3 -7.16 3.65 -8.45
N LEU A 4 -6.09 4.07 -7.76
CA LEU A 4 -4.73 4.05 -8.31
C LEU A 4 -4.18 2.62 -8.47
N GLY A 5 -4.74 1.66 -7.71
CA GLY A 5 -4.32 0.27 -7.70
C GLY A 5 -3.94 -0.19 -6.29
N PRO A 6 -3.43 -1.42 -6.15
CA PRO A 6 -2.81 -1.87 -4.91
C PRO A 6 -1.50 -1.10 -4.66
N LEU A 7 -1.37 -0.54 -3.46
CA LEU A 7 -0.21 0.22 -3.01
C LEU A 7 0.34 -0.38 -1.71
N ILE A 8 1.63 -0.20 -1.48
CA ILE A 8 2.30 -0.64 -0.26
C ILE A 8 2.20 0.46 0.78
N THR A 9 1.76 0.13 1.99
CA THR A 9 1.82 1.07 3.12
C THR A 9 3.22 1.04 3.72
N VAL A 10 3.92 2.17 3.65
CA VAL A 10 5.24 2.33 4.26
C VAL A 10 5.12 2.71 5.72
N SER A 11 4.24 3.67 6.03
CA SER A 11 3.95 4.06 7.41
C SER A 11 2.61 4.77 7.53
N ARG A 12 2.13 4.89 8.77
CA ARG A 12 0.97 5.69 9.13
C ARG A 12 1.38 6.70 10.19
N ASN A 13 1.15 7.99 9.93
CA ASN A 13 1.50 9.03 10.89
C ASN A 13 0.45 9.14 12.02
N ARG A 14 0.77 9.93 13.08
CA ARG A 14 -0.13 10.14 14.23
C ARG A 14 -1.48 10.76 13.85
N GLY A 15 -1.51 11.56 12.77
CA GLY A 15 -2.74 12.13 12.20
C GLY A 15 -3.55 11.14 11.36
N GLY A 16 -3.09 9.90 11.21
CA GLY A 16 -3.77 8.84 10.50
C GLY A 16 -3.55 8.84 8.99
N ALA A 17 -2.77 9.77 8.45
CA ALA A 17 -2.41 9.77 7.03
C ALA A 17 -1.36 8.69 6.73
N TYR A 18 -1.42 8.15 5.52
CA TYR A 18 -0.60 7.05 5.05
C TYR A 18 0.49 7.54 4.10
N ILE A 19 1.72 7.08 4.31
CA ILE A 19 2.79 7.17 3.33
C ILE A 19 2.72 5.89 2.50
N LEU A 20 2.53 6.03 1.19
CA LEU A 20 2.32 4.92 0.27
C LEU A 20 3.46 4.83 -0.74
N ALA A 21 3.68 3.63 -1.25
CA ALA A 21 4.57 3.35 -2.36
C ALA A 21 3.87 2.48 -3.42
N GLU A 22 4.28 2.62 -4.66
CA GLU A 22 3.94 1.65 -5.71
C GLU A 22 4.60 0.28 -5.44
N LEU A 23 4.14 -0.76 -6.13
CA LEU A 23 4.67 -2.13 -5.96
C LEU A 23 6.16 -2.28 -6.34
N ASN A 24 6.70 -1.33 -7.12
CA ASN A 24 8.13 -1.25 -7.46
C ASN A 24 8.97 -0.56 -6.35
N GLY A 25 8.36 -0.13 -5.25
CA GLY A 25 9.03 0.59 -4.16
C GLY A 25 9.12 2.11 -4.35
N THR A 26 8.60 2.66 -5.46
CA THR A 26 8.57 4.11 -5.69
C THR A 26 7.62 4.79 -4.71
N LEU A 27 8.14 5.77 -3.96
CA LEU A 27 7.37 6.50 -2.96
C LEU A 27 6.52 7.61 -3.60
N PHE A 28 5.33 7.85 -3.06
CA PHE A 28 4.59 9.06 -3.38
C PHE A 28 5.17 10.28 -2.63
N ASP A 29 5.16 11.44 -3.28
CA ASP A 29 5.70 12.69 -2.75
C ASP A 29 4.95 13.20 -1.51
N ARG A 30 3.69 12.79 -1.31
CA ARG A 30 2.79 13.29 -0.27
C ARG A 30 2.02 12.17 0.43
N PRO A 31 1.70 12.36 1.72
CA PRO A 31 0.86 11.42 2.46
C PRO A 31 -0.61 11.50 2.01
N PHE A 32 -1.29 10.36 2.04
CA PHE A 32 -2.70 10.21 1.70
C PHE A 32 -3.56 10.26 2.96
N ALA A 33 -4.64 11.03 2.92
CA ALA A 33 -5.61 11.07 4.02
C ALA A 33 -6.27 9.69 4.23
N ALA A 34 -6.51 9.33 5.50
CA ALA A 34 -7.02 8.00 5.87
C ALA A 34 -8.29 7.60 5.12
N PHE A 35 -9.24 8.53 4.93
CA PHE A 35 -10.52 8.28 4.25
C PHE A 35 -10.39 8.05 2.74
N ARG A 36 -9.20 8.28 2.15
CA ARG A 36 -8.91 7.99 0.74
C ARG A 36 -8.28 6.61 0.54
N VAL A 37 -7.93 5.92 1.63
CA VAL A 37 -7.25 4.61 1.59
C VAL A 37 -8.23 3.53 2.02
N ILE A 38 -8.37 2.50 1.18
CA ILE A 38 -9.16 1.31 1.48
C ILE A 38 -8.17 0.15 1.66
N PRO A 39 -8.18 -0.56 2.81
CA PRO A 39 -7.32 -1.72 3.02
C PRO A 39 -7.57 -2.77 1.93
N TYR A 40 -6.49 -3.25 1.31
CA TYR A 40 -6.57 -4.30 0.31
C TYR A 40 -6.78 -5.65 1.00
N LEU A 41 -7.96 -6.24 0.84
CA LEU A 41 -8.24 -7.59 1.31
C LEU A 41 -7.78 -8.59 0.25
N ALA A 42 -6.74 -9.36 0.55
CA ALA A 42 -6.25 -10.41 -0.34
C ALA A 42 -7.35 -11.45 -0.59
N ARG A 43 -7.70 -11.67 -1.85
CA ARG A 43 -8.70 -12.70 -2.24
C ARG A 43 -8.11 -14.10 -2.35
N LYS A 44 -6.78 -14.18 -2.52
CA LYS A 44 -6.05 -15.43 -2.71
C LYS A 44 -4.68 -15.29 -2.06
N SER A 45 -4.30 -16.29 -1.28
CA SER A 45 -2.92 -16.46 -0.83
C SER A 45 -2.12 -17.20 -1.90
N ILE A 46 -0.90 -16.78 -2.15
CA ILE A 46 0.06 -17.50 -2.98
C ILE A 46 1.25 -17.90 -2.12
N THR A 47 1.71 -19.14 -2.29
CA THR A 47 2.96 -19.60 -1.67
C THR A 47 4.11 -18.97 -2.43
N LEU A 48 4.95 -18.19 -1.74
CA LEU A 48 6.18 -17.68 -2.31
C LEU A 48 7.24 -18.79 -2.34
N PRO A 49 8.12 -18.83 -3.36
CA PRO A 49 9.27 -19.72 -3.37
C PRO A 49 10.19 -19.47 -2.17
N GLU A 50 10.91 -20.49 -1.73
CA GLU A 50 11.83 -20.39 -0.59
C GLU A 50 12.95 -19.36 -0.83
N ASP A 51 13.36 -19.18 -2.10
CA ASP A 51 14.46 -18.30 -2.51
C ASP A 51 14.03 -16.85 -2.82
N PHE A 52 12.88 -16.38 -2.32
CA PHE A 52 12.34 -15.05 -2.66
C PHE A 52 13.01 -13.87 -1.92
N THR A 53 13.95 -14.12 -0.99
CA THR A 53 14.59 -13.10 -0.15
C THR A 53 16.05 -12.87 -0.54
#